data_AF-A0A1H1QSH1-F1
#
_entry.id   AF-A0A1H1QSH1-F1
#
_cell.length_a   1.000
_cell.length_b   1.000
_cell.length_c   1.000
_cell.angle_alpha   90.00
_cell.angle_beta   90.00
_cell.angle_gamma   90.00
#
_symmetry.space_group_name_H-M   'P 1'
#
loop_
_entity.id
_entity.type
_entity.pdbx_description
1 polymer ?
#
loop_
_entity_poly.entity_id
_entity_poly.type
_entity_poly.pdbx_seq_one_letter_code
_entity_poly.pdbx_strand_id
1 'polypeptide(L)'
;MTGQQRTLDAAAADARSPAWDVVWNDSCDQGFAFAGSERLLPWLARVCTDFTPTDRERPLVLAGFLALDADDRGRFTDEITALRLLTRQNLEFGASDARMFVYLQQAVLGLDGDETWGRSLDQLSDGEADVACPCCDGEQLISLDPGDSAVTPALTAPLATRLHAESLTAGFPEVASAVGLLFGHLDCPACGTPFDIPSALTR
;
A
#
# COMPACT_ATOMS: atom_id res chain seq x y z
N MET A 1 -28.51 17.78 -7.76
CA MET A 1 -27.10 17.33 -7.66
C MET A 1 -26.70 17.42 -6.20
N THR A 2 -26.41 16.30 -5.54
CA THR A 2 -26.01 16.28 -4.13
C THR A 2 -24.62 16.93 -3.95
N GLY A 3 -24.25 17.29 -2.72
CA GLY A 3 -22.90 17.80 -2.42
C GLY A 3 -21.81 16.82 -2.87
N GLN A 4 -22.00 15.54 -2.56
CA GLN A 4 -21.10 14.45 -2.93
C GLN A 4 -20.90 14.29 -4.44
N GLN A 5 -21.97 14.37 -5.25
CA GLN A 5 -21.83 14.27 -6.70
C GLN A 5 -20.98 15.39 -7.28
N ARG A 6 -21.13 16.62 -6.78
CA ARG A 6 -20.30 17.77 -7.21
C ARG A 6 -18.82 17.54 -6.90
N THR A 7 -18.52 16.96 -5.74
CA THR A 7 -17.14 16.62 -5.36
C THR A 7 -16.56 15.59 -6.33
N LEU A 8 -17.30 14.50 -6.62
CA LEU A 8 -16.84 13.46 -7.54
C LEU A 8 -16.65 14.00 -8.97
N ASP A 9 -17.56 14.86 -9.46
CA ASP A 9 -17.44 15.48 -10.78
C ASP A 9 -16.21 16.39 -10.86
N ALA A 10 -15.94 17.18 -9.82
CA ALA A 10 -14.78 18.05 -9.75
C ALA A 10 -13.46 17.28 -9.65
N ALA A 11 -13.45 16.14 -8.94
CA ALA A 11 -12.29 15.25 -8.86
C ALA A 11 -12.03 14.54 -10.19
N ALA A 12 -13.08 14.10 -10.89
CA ALA A 12 -12.96 13.43 -12.20
C ALA A 12 -12.51 14.38 -13.32
N ALA A 13 -12.84 15.67 -13.23
CA ALA A 13 -12.47 16.66 -14.23
C ALA A 13 -10.99 17.09 -14.15
N ASP A 14 -10.38 17.01 -12.97
CA ASP A 14 -8.99 17.41 -12.72
C ASP A 14 -8.37 16.57 -11.60
N ALA A 15 -7.35 15.79 -11.93
CA ALA A 15 -6.59 14.97 -10.98
C ALA A 15 -5.93 15.77 -9.86
N ARG A 16 -5.71 17.08 -10.06
CA ARG A 16 -5.09 17.99 -9.08
C ARG A 16 -6.13 18.79 -8.30
N SER A 17 -7.41 18.53 -8.54
CA SER A 17 -8.50 19.19 -7.83
C SER A 17 -8.43 18.91 -6.33
N PRO A 18 -8.62 19.92 -5.46
CA PRO A 18 -8.73 19.70 -4.00
C PRO A 18 -9.94 18.83 -3.63
N ALA A 19 -10.86 18.58 -4.57
CA ALA A 19 -11.94 17.61 -4.38
C ALA A 19 -11.42 16.20 -4.07
N TRP A 20 -10.21 15.84 -4.53
CA TRP A 20 -9.60 14.55 -4.18
C TRP A 20 -9.31 14.42 -2.68
N ASP A 21 -9.00 15.51 -1.98
CA ASP A 21 -8.80 15.49 -0.52
C ASP A 21 -10.11 15.17 0.20
N VAL A 22 -11.22 15.74 -0.28
CA VAL A 22 -12.55 15.43 0.24
C VAL A 22 -12.92 13.98 -0.04
N VAL A 23 -12.72 13.50 -1.28
CA VAL A 23 -12.98 12.10 -1.62
C VAL A 23 -12.17 11.16 -0.73
N TRP A 24 -10.88 11.43 -0.55
CA TRP A 24 -10.01 10.60 0.28
C TRP A 24 -10.48 10.57 1.73
N ASN A 25 -10.64 11.73 2.35
CA ASN A 25 -10.98 11.86 3.77
C ASN A 25 -12.41 11.37 4.08
N ASP A 26 -13.33 11.39 3.11
CA ASP A 26 -14.68 10.83 3.26
C ASP A 26 -14.72 9.31 3.00
N SER A 27 -13.62 8.72 2.49
CA SER A 27 -13.59 7.32 2.06
C SER A 27 -12.76 6.41 2.96
N CYS A 28 -11.65 6.91 3.50
CA CYS A 28 -10.72 6.14 4.32
C CYS A 28 -10.00 7.01 5.35
N ASP A 29 -9.54 6.38 6.44
CA ASP A 29 -8.66 6.97 7.44
C ASP A 29 -7.54 5.99 7.79
N GLN A 30 -6.31 6.49 7.92
CA GLN A 30 -5.11 5.71 8.30
C GLN A 30 -4.92 4.38 7.55
N GLY A 31 -5.30 4.32 6.27
CA GLY A 31 -5.19 3.10 5.45
C GLY A 31 -6.36 2.13 5.54
N PHE A 32 -7.43 2.49 6.26
CA PHE A 32 -8.66 1.72 6.38
C PHE A 32 -9.82 2.45 5.70
N ALA A 33 -10.54 1.76 4.82
CA ALA A 33 -11.75 2.30 4.22
C ALA A 33 -12.91 2.30 5.21
N PHE A 34 -13.75 3.33 5.15
CA PHE A 34 -15.04 3.33 5.84
C PHE A 34 -16.01 2.37 5.15
N ALA A 35 -16.87 1.73 5.94
CA ALA A 35 -17.90 0.84 5.43
C ALA A 35 -18.77 1.55 4.36
N GLY A 36 -18.91 0.91 3.20
CA GLY A 36 -19.66 1.42 2.08
C GLY A 36 -18.83 2.21 1.06
N SER A 37 -17.61 2.64 1.39
CA SER A 37 -16.75 3.38 0.47
C SER A 37 -16.37 2.58 -0.79
N GLU A 38 -16.44 1.24 -0.75
CA GLU A 38 -16.23 0.35 -1.89
C GLU A 38 -17.16 0.64 -3.08
N ARG A 39 -18.29 1.35 -2.85
CA ARG A 39 -19.16 1.87 -3.90
C ARG A 39 -18.46 2.84 -4.88
N LEU A 40 -17.29 3.35 -4.52
CA LEU A 40 -16.47 4.21 -5.38
C LEU A 40 -15.62 3.43 -6.39
N LEU A 41 -15.43 2.11 -6.24
CA LEU A 41 -14.60 1.30 -7.14
C LEU A 41 -15.02 1.43 -8.63
N PRO A 42 -16.34 1.39 -8.98
CA PRO A 42 -16.75 1.61 -10.37
C PRO A 42 -16.47 3.02 -10.88
N TRP A 43 -16.51 4.03 -10.02
CA TRP A 43 -16.18 5.41 -10.39
C TRP A 43 -14.66 5.56 -10.60
N LEU A 44 -13.85 5.02 -9.68
CA LEU A 44 -12.39 5.02 -9.81
C LEU A 44 -11.93 4.31 -11.08
N ALA A 45 -12.49 3.13 -11.41
CA ALA A 45 -12.13 2.39 -12.63
C ALA A 45 -12.34 3.21 -13.92
N ARG A 46 -13.40 4.04 -13.96
CA ARG A 46 -13.63 4.95 -15.09
C ARG A 46 -12.65 6.12 -15.07
N VAL A 47 -12.55 6.84 -13.95
CA VAL A 47 -11.72 8.06 -13.85
C VAL A 47 -10.24 7.78 -14.11
N CYS A 48 -9.70 6.68 -13.57
CA CYS A 48 -8.31 6.29 -13.80
C CYS A 48 -7.99 5.98 -15.27
N THR A 49 -9.00 5.67 -16.10
CA THR A 49 -8.81 5.44 -17.54
C THR A 49 -8.61 6.75 -18.30
N ASP A 50 -9.22 7.84 -17.84
CA ASP A 50 -9.17 9.16 -18.49
C ASP A 50 -7.91 9.96 -18.11
N PHE A 51 -7.26 9.60 -17.01
CA PHE A 51 -6.06 10.25 -16.50
C PHE A 51 -4.77 9.67 -17.08
N THR A 52 -3.74 10.51 -17.17
CA THR A 52 -2.38 10.07 -17.48
C THR A 52 -1.86 9.16 -16.36
N PRO A 53 -0.83 8.31 -16.61
CA PRO A 53 -0.24 7.47 -15.56
C PRO A 53 0.12 8.26 -14.30
N THR A 54 0.84 9.37 -14.42
CA THR A 54 1.21 10.19 -13.25
C THR A 54 -0.01 10.78 -12.54
N ASP A 55 -1.01 11.26 -13.28
CA ASP A 55 -2.19 11.89 -12.68
C ASP A 55 -3.14 10.89 -11.99
N ARG A 56 -3.04 9.58 -12.30
CA ARG A 56 -3.90 8.55 -11.69
C ARG A 56 -3.30 7.78 -10.52
N GLU A 57 -2.09 8.11 -10.07
CA GLU A 57 -1.43 7.39 -8.96
C GLU A 57 -2.28 7.40 -7.68
N ARG A 58 -2.64 8.58 -7.19
CA ARG A 58 -3.45 8.73 -5.97
C ARG A 58 -4.82 8.04 -6.06
N PRO A 59 -5.60 8.18 -7.15
CA PRO A 59 -6.83 7.41 -7.37
C PRO A 59 -6.63 5.87 -7.30
N LEU A 60 -5.52 5.35 -7.85
CA LEU A 60 -5.21 3.93 -7.82
C LEU A 60 -4.84 3.45 -6.40
N VAL A 61 -4.12 4.26 -5.63
CA VAL A 61 -3.83 3.96 -4.22
C VAL A 61 -5.12 3.86 -3.41
N LEU A 62 -6.04 4.83 -3.58
CA LEU A 62 -7.35 4.77 -2.92
C LEU A 62 -8.10 3.49 -3.28
N ALA A 63 -8.12 3.11 -4.56
CA ALA A 63 -8.75 1.87 -5.02
C ALA A 63 -8.23 0.62 -4.30
N GLY A 64 -6.92 0.56 -4.01
CA GLY A 64 -6.30 -0.51 -3.23
C GLY A 64 -6.92 -0.68 -1.85
N PHE A 65 -7.02 0.42 -1.10
CA PHE A 65 -7.64 0.41 0.24
C PHE A 65 -9.11 0.01 0.19
N LEU A 66 -9.88 0.64 -0.71
CA LEU A 66 -11.31 0.37 -0.83
C LEU A 66 -11.61 -1.08 -1.23
N ALA A 67 -10.79 -1.67 -2.10
CA ALA A 67 -10.98 -3.05 -2.53
C ALA A 67 -10.64 -4.05 -1.43
N LEU A 68 -9.66 -3.73 -0.56
CA LEU A 68 -9.25 -4.60 0.53
C LEU A 68 -10.30 -4.66 1.65
N ASP A 69 -10.95 -3.54 1.93
CA ASP A 69 -11.98 -3.39 2.97
C ASP A 69 -13.42 -3.60 2.46
N ALA A 70 -13.60 -4.04 1.21
CA ALA A 70 -14.92 -4.26 0.63
C ALA A 70 -15.61 -5.49 1.25
N ASP A 71 -16.79 -5.29 1.87
CA ASP A 71 -17.61 -6.35 2.46
C ASP A 71 -17.95 -7.49 1.47
N ASP A 72 -18.23 -7.14 0.22
CA ASP A 72 -18.45 -8.08 -0.88
C ASP A 72 -17.55 -7.70 -2.06
N ARG A 73 -16.27 -8.06 -1.94
CA ARG A 73 -15.27 -7.88 -2.99
C ARG A 73 -15.67 -8.52 -4.32
N GLY A 74 -16.42 -9.64 -4.28
CA GLY A 74 -16.88 -10.37 -5.45
C GLY A 74 -17.79 -9.53 -6.35
N ARG A 75 -18.58 -8.63 -5.75
CA ARG A 75 -19.42 -7.66 -6.47
C ARG A 75 -18.65 -6.72 -7.40
N PHE A 76 -17.38 -6.46 -7.12
CA PHE A 76 -16.54 -5.48 -7.84
C PHE A 76 -15.41 -6.16 -8.63
N THR A 77 -15.57 -7.43 -9.00
CA THR A 77 -14.51 -8.24 -9.62
C THR A 77 -13.93 -7.59 -10.89
N ASP A 78 -14.80 -7.04 -11.74
CA ASP A 78 -14.39 -6.41 -13.01
C ASP A 78 -13.64 -5.10 -12.76
N GLU A 79 -14.15 -4.26 -11.85
CA GLU A 79 -13.53 -3.01 -11.45
C GLU A 79 -12.15 -3.24 -10.81
N ILE A 80 -12.05 -4.19 -9.88
CA ILE A 80 -10.80 -4.55 -9.22
C ILE A 80 -9.79 -5.05 -10.25
N THR A 81 -10.24 -5.87 -11.22
CA THR A 81 -9.37 -6.35 -12.30
C THR A 81 -8.85 -5.21 -13.17
N ALA A 82 -9.71 -4.26 -13.54
CA ALA A 82 -9.32 -3.09 -14.33
C ALA A 82 -8.35 -2.19 -13.55
N LEU A 83 -8.66 -1.87 -12.29
CA LEU A 83 -7.81 -1.02 -11.44
C LEU A 83 -6.44 -1.65 -11.20
N ARG A 84 -6.38 -2.97 -11.01
CA ARG A 84 -5.12 -3.70 -10.86
C ARG A 84 -4.26 -3.63 -12.12
N LEU A 85 -4.88 -3.75 -13.30
CA LEU A 85 -4.16 -3.59 -14.57
C LEU A 85 -3.59 -2.17 -14.71
N LEU A 86 -4.39 -1.14 -14.42
CA LEU A 86 -3.95 0.25 -14.48
C LEU A 86 -2.82 0.55 -13.47
N THR A 87 -2.87 -0.06 -12.28
CA THR A 87 -1.83 0.07 -11.24
C THR A 87 -0.51 -0.56 -11.69
N ARG A 88 -0.55 -1.77 -12.27
CA ARG A 88 0.66 -2.40 -12.83
C ARG A 88 1.25 -1.60 -13.99
N GLN A 89 0.41 -1.08 -14.89
CA GLN A 89 0.85 -0.18 -15.96
C GLN A 89 1.52 1.10 -15.42
N ASN A 90 1.04 1.63 -14.30
CA ASN A 90 1.66 2.78 -13.63
C ASN A 90 3.06 2.44 -13.11
N LEU A 91 3.20 1.29 -12.46
CA LEU A 91 4.50 0.80 -11.99
C LEU A 91 5.49 0.59 -13.13
N GLU A 92 5.03 0.05 -14.27
CA GLU A 92 5.84 -0.12 -15.49
C GLU A 92 6.22 1.22 -16.14
N PHE A 93 5.33 2.22 -16.09
CA PHE A 93 5.62 3.57 -16.59
C PHE A 93 6.66 4.30 -15.74
N GLY A 94 6.68 4.00 -14.43
CA GLY A 94 7.53 4.65 -13.44
C GLY A 94 6.70 5.53 -12.51
N ALA A 95 6.79 5.24 -11.21
CA ALA A 95 6.16 6.06 -10.18
C ALA A 95 6.83 7.43 -10.08
N SER A 96 6.07 8.44 -9.64
CA SER A 96 6.56 9.81 -9.46
C SER A 96 7.71 9.92 -8.45
N ASP A 97 7.67 9.13 -7.37
CA ASP A 97 8.72 9.03 -6.37
C ASP A 97 8.71 7.66 -5.65
N ALA A 98 9.67 7.44 -4.76
CA ALA A 98 9.84 6.19 -4.02
C ALA A 98 8.63 5.86 -3.11
N ARG A 99 8.01 6.89 -2.50
CA ARG A 99 6.83 6.69 -1.63
C ARG A 99 5.64 6.26 -2.47
N MET A 100 5.41 6.93 -3.60
CA MET A 100 4.33 6.55 -4.50
C MET A 100 4.56 5.18 -5.13
N PHE A 101 5.81 4.80 -5.40
CA PHE A 101 6.15 3.44 -5.82
C PHE A 101 5.69 2.41 -4.79
N VAL A 102 6.01 2.60 -3.50
CA VAL A 102 5.57 1.71 -2.41
C VAL A 102 4.05 1.70 -2.30
N TYR A 103 3.37 2.86 -2.37
CA TYR A 103 1.91 2.90 -2.30
C TYR A 103 1.22 2.21 -3.47
N LEU A 104 1.76 2.30 -4.69
CA LEU A 104 1.24 1.58 -5.85
C LEU A 104 1.45 0.07 -5.71
N GLN A 105 2.59 -0.36 -5.17
CA GLN A 105 2.84 -1.77 -4.85
C GLN A 105 1.86 -2.30 -3.80
N GLN A 106 1.61 -1.52 -2.75
CA GLN A 106 0.59 -1.80 -1.74
C GLN A 106 -0.80 -1.88 -2.36
N ALA A 107 -1.12 -0.96 -3.27
CA ALA A 107 -2.41 -0.95 -3.97
C ALA A 107 -2.60 -2.20 -4.81
N VAL A 108 -1.56 -2.70 -5.50
CA VAL A 108 -1.63 -3.99 -6.21
C VAL A 108 -1.95 -5.13 -5.23
N LEU A 109 -1.32 -5.15 -4.05
CA LEU A 109 -1.55 -6.18 -3.03
C LEU A 109 -2.96 -6.10 -2.44
N GLY A 110 -3.47 -4.90 -2.15
CA GLY A 110 -4.88 -4.69 -1.77
C GLY A 110 -5.87 -5.10 -2.87
N LEU A 111 -5.52 -4.83 -4.14
CA LEU A 111 -6.26 -5.28 -5.33
C LEU A 111 -6.05 -6.76 -5.66
N ASP A 112 -5.14 -7.47 -4.99
CA ASP A 112 -5.04 -8.92 -5.02
C ASP A 112 -5.71 -9.56 -3.78
N GLY A 113 -6.04 -8.76 -2.76
CA GLY A 113 -6.71 -9.20 -1.52
C GLY A 113 -5.74 -9.66 -0.43
N ASP A 114 -4.48 -9.22 -0.48
CA ASP A 114 -3.48 -9.52 0.56
C ASP A 114 -3.74 -8.62 1.79
N GLU A 115 -4.28 -9.21 2.85
CA GLU A 115 -4.67 -8.49 4.08
C GLU A 115 -3.49 -7.96 4.88
N THR A 116 -2.31 -8.57 4.76
CA THR A 116 -1.11 -8.13 5.48
C THR A 116 -0.43 -7.01 4.72
N TRP A 117 -0.02 -7.27 3.48
CA TRP A 117 0.80 -6.33 2.73
C TRP A 117 -0.01 -5.30 1.94
N GLY A 118 -1.31 -5.53 1.75
CA GLY A 118 -2.24 -4.50 1.31
C GLY A 118 -2.46 -3.38 2.34
N ARG A 119 -2.07 -3.61 3.61
CA ARG A 119 -2.17 -2.64 4.71
C ARG A 119 -0.84 -2.12 5.21
N SER A 120 0.19 -2.96 5.22
CA SER A 120 1.39 -2.71 6.01
C SER A 120 2.64 -2.41 5.19
N LEU A 121 2.59 -2.49 3.86
CA LEU A 121 3.76 -2.26 3.01
C LEU A 121 4.24 -0.80 3.03
N ASP A 122 3.36 0.16 3.30
CA ASP A 122 3.72 1.57 3.42
C ASP A 122 4.66 1.89 4.59
N GLN A 123 4.85 0.97 5.54
CA GLN A 123 5.91 1.09 6.56
C GLN A 123 7.30 1.24 5.93
N LEU A 124 7.52 0.71 4.71
CA LEU A 124 8.73 0.99 3.94
C LEU A 124 8.95 2.48 3.65
N SER A 125 7.87 3.25 3.47
CA SER A 125 7.91 4.70 3.24
C SER A 125 8.09 5.51 4.52
N ASP A 126 7.69 4.95 5.65
CA ASP A 126 7.89 5.55 6.97
C ASP A 126 9.33 5.31 7.47
N GLY A 127 9.97 4.24 6.97
CA GLY A 127 11.34 3.87 7.33
C GLY A 127 11.42 3.14 8.67
N GLU A 128 10.29 2.82 9.27
CA GLU A 128 10.16 2.11 10.54
C GLU A 128 8.95 1.16 10.48
N ALA A 129 8.96 0.10 11.28
CA ALA A 129 7.86 -0.83 11.38
C ALA A 129 7.51 -1.17 12.84
N ASP A 130 6.22 -1.24 13.14
CA ASP A 130 5.71 -1.64 14.44
C ASP A 130 5.54 -3.17 14.50
N VAL A 131 6.19 -3.79 15.48
CA VAL A 131 6.12 -5.24 15.72
C VAL A 131 5.88 -5.56 17.19
N ALA A 132 5.16 -6.65 17.46
CA ALA A 132 5.05 -7.24 18.79
C ALA A 132 5.71 -8.61 18.82
N CYS A 133 6.56 -8.85 19.81
CA CYS A 133 7.18 -10.16 19.98
C CYS A 133 6.11 -11.22 20.27
N PRO A 134 6.00 -12.31 19.47
CA PRO A 134 4.97 -13.33 19.65
C PRO A 134 5.14 -14.18 20.92
N CYS A 135 6.24 -14.03 21.66
CA CYS A 135 6.54 -14.77 22.88
C CYS A 135 6.18 -14.01 24.15
N CYS A 136 6.42 -12.69 24.18
CA CYS A 136 6.24 -11.88 25.38
C CYS A 136 5.38 -10.62 25.19
N ASP A 137 4.78 -10.45 24.00
CA ASP A 137 3.98 -9.30 23.60
C ASP A 137 4.70 -7.94 23.72
N GLY A 138 6.03 -7.95 23.80
CA GLY A 138 6.83 -6.74 23.84
C GLY A 138 6.78 -6.02 22.50
N GLU A 139 6.16 -4.85 22.47
CA GLU A 139 6.12 -3.94 21.33
C GLU A 139 7.51 -3.34 21.05
N GLN A 140 7.85 -3.21 19.77
CA GLN A 140 9.08 -2.62 19.28
C GLN A 140 8.77 -1.81 18.02
N LEU A 141 9.38 -0.63 17.93
CA LEU A 141 9.49 0.12 16.69
C LEU A 141 10.87 -0.16 16.09
N ILE A 142 10.91 -0.81 14.94
CA ILE A 142 12.17 -1.22 14.29
C ILE A 142 12.53 -0.28 13.16
N SER A 143 13.80 0.12 13.08
CA SER A 143 14.31 0.90 11.95
C SER A 143 14.46 0.02 10.70
N LEU A 144 14.02 0.53 9.55
CA LEU A 144 14.22 -0.03 8.22
C LEU A 144 15.35 0.68 7.46
N ASP A 145 16.22 1.40 8.16
CA ASP A 145 17.49 1.92 7.65
C ASP A 145 18.61 0.87 7.87
N PRO A 146 19.30 0.38 6.82
CA PRO A 146 20.42 -0.55 6.96
C PRO A 146 21.57 -0.03 7.85
N GLY A 147 21.70 1.28 8.04
CA GLY A 147 22.71 1.90 8.90
C GLY A 147 22.37 1.89 10.40
N ASP A 148 21.11 1.65 10.76
CA ASP A 148 20.59 1.78 12.14
C ASP A 148 19.71 0.59 12.56
N SER A 149 19.52 -0.41 11.69
CA SER A 149 18.66 -1.55 11.98
C SER A 149 19.38 -2.67 12.75
N ALA A 150 18.72 -3.19 13.78
CA ALA A 150 19.09 -4.43 14.46
C ALA A 150 18.59 -5.70 13.73
N VAL A 151 17.81 -5.53 12.66
CA VAL A 151 17.18 -6.60 11.91
C VAL A 151 18.21 -7.28 11.00
N THR A 152 18.17 -8.61 10.97
CA THR A 152 18.88 -9.38 9.94
C THR A 152 18.01 -9.45 8.69
N PRO A 153 18.42 -8.86 7.55
CA PRO A 153 17.60 -8.85 6.34
C PRO A 153 17.35 -10.27 5.80
N ALA A 154 16.17 -10.51 5.25
CA ALA A 154 15.86 -11.76 4.57
C ALA A 154 15.02 -11.54 3.29
N LEU A 155 15.31 -12.35 2.27
CA LEU A 155 14.62 -12.35 0.97
C LEU A 155 14.15 -13.76 0.59
N THR A 156 13.74 -14.54 1.60
CA THR A 156 13.35 -15.94 1.45
C THR A 156 11.90 -16.11 1.00
N ALA A 157 11.03 -15.17 1.35
CA ALA A 157 9.64 -15.15 0.89
C ALA A 157 9.56 -14.73 -0.59
N PRO A 158 8.76 -15.41 -1.44
CA PRO A 158 8.61 -15.04 -2.85
C PRO A 158 8.19 -13.59 -3.06
N LEU A 159 7.33 -13.06 -2.18
CA LEU A 159 6.92 -11.65 -2.22
C LEU A 159 8.11 -10.71 -1.95
N ALA A 160 8.94 -11.01 -0.95
CA ALA A 160 10.13 -10.22 -0.64
C ALA A 160 11.10 -10.18 -1.83
N THR A 161 11.37 -11.34 -2.44
CA THR A 161 12.23 -11.44 -3.63
C THR A 161 11.67 -10.59 -4.78
N ARG A 162 10.35 -10.66 -5.01
CA ARG A 162 9.67 -9.89 -6.06
C ARG A 162 9.79 -8.39 -5.81
N LEU A 163 9.36 -7.91 -4.63
CA LEU A 163 9.36 -6.51 -4.27
C LEU A 163 10.78 -5.91 -4.30
N HIS A 164 11.77 -6.66 -3.82
CA HIS A 164 13.17 -6.26 -3.88
C HIS A 164 13.63 -6.08 -5.35
N ALA A 165 13.36 -7.04 -6.22
CA ALA A 165 13.74 -6.97 -7.64
C ALA A 165 13.01 -5.85 -8.39
N GLU A 166 11.71 -5.66 -8.11
CA GLU A 166 10.90 -4.57 -8.67
C GLU A 166 11.46 -3.20 -8.24
N SER A 167 11.83 -3.05 -6.96
CA SER A 167 12.42 -1.82 -6.42
C SER A 167 13.74 -1.47 -7.10
N LEU A 168 14.63 -2.46 -7.29
CA LEU A 168 15.89 -2.25 -8.02
C LEU A 168 15.66 -1.86 -9.48
N THR A 169 14.70 -2.51 -10.14
CA THR A 169 14.35 -2.24 -11.54
C THR A 169 13.78 -0.83 -11.71
N ALA A 170 12.97 -0.39 -10.74
CA ALA A 170 12.40 0.96 -10.71
C ALA A 170 13.41 2.05 -10.31
N GLY A 171 14.61 1.68 -9.86
CA GLY A 171 15.65 2.64 -9.47
C GLY A 171 15.57 3.12 -8.02
N PHE A 172 14.92 2.37 -7.13
CA PHE A 172 14.78 2.66 -5.70
C PHE A 172 15.54 1.64 -4.83
N PRO A 173 16.89 1.67 -4.82
CA PRO A 173 17.71 0.71 -4.05
C PRO A 173 17.52 0.82 -2.53
N GLU A 174 17.15 2.00 -2.02
CA GLU A 174 16.78 2.22 -0.62
C GLU A 174 15.52 1.42 -0.24
N VAL A 175 14.49 1.43 -1.11
CA VAL A 175 13.28 0.62 -0.92
C VAL A 175 13.62 -0.87 -0.99
N ALA A 176 14.50 -1.28 -1.92
CA ALA A 176 14.94 -2.67 -2.02
C ALA A 176 15.62 -3.13 -0.71
N SER A 177 16.44 -2.27 -0.11
CA SER A 177 17.12 -2.57 1.16
C SER A 177 16.12 -2.67 2.32
N ALA A 178 15.18 -1.73 2.40
CA ALA A 178 14.12 -1.73 3.40
C ALA A 178 13.19 -2.96 3.27
N VAL A 179 12.93 -3.45 2.05
CA VAL A 179 12.20 -4.72 1.83
C VAL A 179 12.93 -5.89 2.50
N GLY A 180 14.26 -5.96 2.37
CA GLY A 180 15.03 -7.01 3.04
C GLY A 180 14.87 -6.97 4.56
N LEU A 181 14.83 -5.77 5.15
CA LEU A 181 14.63 -5.57 6.58
C LEU A 181 13.19 -5.90 7.01
N LEU A 182 12.18 -5.41 6.29
CA LEU A 182 10.77 -5.65 6.64
C LEU A 182 10.37 -7.13 6.54
N PHE A 183 11.05 -7.91 5.71
CA PHE A 183 10.89 -9.37 5.62
C PHE A 183 11.92 -10.16 6.43
N GLY A 184 12.74 -9.47 7.22
CA GLY A 184 13.85 -10.01 7.98
C GLY A 184 13.47 -10.66 9.31
N HIS A 185 14.51 -10.87 10.12
CA HIS A 185 14.45 -11.54 11.42
C HIS A 185 15.00 -10.63 12.51
N LEU A 186 14.41 -10.71 13.71
CA LEU A 186 14.85 -9.97 14.88
C LEU A 186 14.89 -10.89 16.11
N ASP A 187 15.93 -10.74 16.93
CA ASP A 187 15.94 -11.26 18.29
C ASP A 187 15.25 -10.26 19.21
N CYS A 188 14.18 -10.67 19.89
CA CYS A 188 13.47 -9.78 20.80
C CYS A 188 14.43 -9.23 21.88
N PRO A 189 14.58 -7.90 22.04
CA PRO A 189 15.50 -7.34 23.03
C PRO A 189 15.07 -7.61 24.48
N ALA A 190 13.79 -7.93 24.72
CA ALA A 190 13.26 -8.21 26.05
C ALA A 190 13.45 -9.66 26.49
N CYS A 191 13.14 -10.64 25.62
CA CYS A 191 13.15 -12.06 25.98
C CYS A 191 14.16 -12.92 25.20
N GLY A 192 14.85 -12.34 24.22
CA GLY A 192 15.83 -13.02 23.37
C GLY A 192 15.23 -14.04 22.39
N THR A 193 13.91 -14.11 22.27
CA THR A 193 13.26 -15.04 21.32
C THR A 193 13.40 -14.49 19.89
N PRO A 194 13.95 -15.26 18.93
CA PRO A 194 13.98 -14.88 17.52
C PRO A 194 12.57 -14.94 16.93
N PHE A 195 12.24 -13.99 16.06
CA PHE A 195 10.99 -14.02 15.28
C PHE A 195 11.14 -13.36 13.91
N ASP A 196 10.23 -13.72 13.01
CA ASP A 196 10.14 -13.15 11.66
C ASP A 196 9.23 -11.92 11.71
N ILE A 197 9.70 -10.79 11.19
CA ILE A 197 8.96 -9.52 11.20
C ILE A 197 7.57 -9.65 10.56
N PRO A 198 7.40 -10.30 9.38
CA PRO A 198 6.08 -10.46 8.76
C PRO A 198 5.01 -11.10 9.66
N SER A 199 5.43 -11.96 10.60
CA SER A 199 4.52 -12.64 11.54
C SER A 199 4.22 -11.83 12.80
N ALA A 200 4.93 -10.73 13.00
CA ALA A 200 4.92 -9.92 14.22
C ALA A 200 4.41 -8.49 13.99
N LEU A 201 4.06 -8.11 12.76
CA LEU A 201 3.52 -6.78 12.45
C LEU A 201 2.25 -6.51 13.25
N THR A 202 2.19 -5.33 13.88
CA THR A 202 1.02 -4.84 14.61
C THR A 202 0.48 -3.62 13.91
N ARG A 203 -0.51 -3.82 13.03
CA ARG A 203 -1.22 -2.76 12.34
C ARG A 203 -2.73 -2.97 12.44
#